data_AF-A0A2K2RS82-F1
#
_entry.id   AF-A0A2K2RS82-F1
#
_cell.length_a   1.000
_cell.length_b   1.000
_cell.length_c   1.000
_cell.angle_alpha   90.00
_cell.angle_beta   90.00
_cell.angle_gamma   90.00
#
_symmetry.space_group_name_H-M   'P 1'
#
loop_
_entity.id
_entity.type
_entity.pdbx_description
1 polymer ?
#
loop_
_entity_poly.entity_id
_entity_poly.type
_entity_poly.pdbx_seq_one_letter_code
_entity_poly.pdbx_strand_id
1 'polypeptide(L)'
;MIDPAEVERHRLSPEENERIFRERIVPDLLEGRASQETPTVVFLVGQPGAGKSRVTELVAAQINRHGGFVDVDSDLYKPYHPAYAELMAQDATTPVMCFQMAKRTINSAR
;
A
#
# COMPACT_ATOMS: atom_id res chain seq x y z
N MET A 1 20.42 -10.44 3.15
CA MET A 1 20.83 -9.04 3.45
C MET A 1 20.54 -8.26 2.19
N ILE A 2 19.71 -7.22 2.24
CA ILE A 2 19.34 -6.45 1.04
C ILE A 2 20.52 -5.55 0.68
N ASP A 3 20.99 -5.60 -0.56
CA ASP A 3 22.08 -4.73 -1.03
C ASP A 3 21.53 -3.30 -1.27
N PRO A 4 22.03 -2.27 -0.54
CA PRO A 4 21.59 -0.89 -0.68
C PRO A 4 21.73 -0.34 -2.10
N ALA A 5 22.68 -0.84 -2.90
CA ALA A 5 22.85 -0.39 -4.27
C ALA A 5 21.68 -0.82 -5.17
N GLU A 6 21.08 -1.99 -4.94
CA GLU A 6 19.90 -2.40 -5.70
C GLU A 6 18.67 -1.58 -5.33
N VAL A 7 18.55 -1.22 -4.05
CA VAL A 7 17.48 -0.36 -3.55
C VAL A 7 17.52 1.00 -4.24
N GLU A 8 18.69 1.60 -4.42
CA GLU A 8 18.78 2.89 -5.10
C GLU A 8 18.52 2.75 -6.61
N ARG A 9 18.93 1.63 -7.25
CA ARG A 9 18.69 1.40 -8.68
C ARG A 9 17.20 1.35 -9.06
N HIS A 10 16.36 0.80 -8.20
CA HIS A 10 14.92 0.70 -8.48
C HIS A 10 14.11 1.80 -7.78
N ARG A 11 14.78 2.79 -7.18
CA ARG A 11 14.10 3.91 -6.53
C ARG A 11 13.45 4.80 -7.58
N LEU A 12 12.15 4.99 -7.46
CA LEU A 12 11.42 5.95 -8.30
C LEU A 12 11.78 7.38 -7.93
N SER A 13 11.79 8.26 -8.94
CA SER A 13 11.78 9.69 -8.70
C SER A 13 10.49 10.08 -7.96
N PRO A 14 10.49 11.20 -7.21
CA PRO A 14 9.29 11.69 -6.54
C PRO A 14 8.12 11.91 -7.52
N GLU A 15 8.41 12.45 -8.70
CA GLU A 15 7.44 12.73 -9.76
C GLU A 15 6.79 11.44 -10.28
N GLU A 16 7.58 10.42 -10.58
CA GLU A 16 7.08 9.14 -11.09
C GLU A 16 6.27 8.38 -10.03
N ASN A 17 6.68 8.49 -8.78
CA ASN A 17 5.94 7.93 -7.66
C ASN A 17 4.57 8.61 -7.48
N GLU A 18 4.54 9.95 -7.51
CA GLU A 18 3.30 10.72 -7.42
C GLU A 18 2.36 10.42 -8.60
N ARG A 19 2.93 10.31 -9.81
CA ARG A 19 2.19 9.94 -11.02
C ARG A 19 1.53 8.57 -10.86
N ILE A 20 2.28 7.54 -10.46
CA ILE A 20 1.71 6.19 -10.23
C ILE A 20 0.65 6.23 -9.13
N PHE A 21 0.87 6.99 -8.06
CA PHE A 21 -0.09 7.11 -6.98
C PHE A 21 -1.41 7.71 -7.47
N ARG A 22 -1.36 8.89 -8.11
CA ARG A 22 -2.56 9.61 -8.55
C ARG A 22 -3.27 8.95 -9.73
N GLU A 23 -2.52 8.42 -10.69
CA GLU A 23 -3.09 7.91 -11.95
C GLU A 23 -3.47 6.42 -11.87
N ARG A 24 -2.91 5.65 -10.93
CA ARG A 24 -3.12 4.20 -10.87
C ARG A 24 -3.66 3.73 -9.52
N ILE A 25 -3.03 4.12 -8.41
CA ILE A 25 -3.41 3.64 -7.07
C ILE A 25 -4.74 4.27 -6.63
N VAL A 26 -4.89 5.59 -6.77
CA VAL A 26 -6.09 6.31 -6.35
C VAL A 26 -7.35 5.79 -7.07
N PRO A 27 -7.37 5.70 -8.42
CA PRO A 27 -8.58 5.25 -9.13
C PRO A 27 -8.93 3.78 -8.88
N ASP A 28 -7.93 2.92 -8.68
CA ASP A 28 -8.17 1.48 -8.50
C ASP A 28 -8.54 1.10 -7.06
N LEU A 29 -7.88 1.71 -6.07
CA LEU A 29 -7.97 1.26 -4.67
C LEU A 29 -8.69 2.24 -3.74
N LEU A 30 -8.68 3.55 -4.04
CA LEU A 30 -9.08 4.58 -3.08
C LEU A 30 -10.36 5.33 -3.48
N GLU A 31 -10.72 5.34 -4.77
CA GLU A 31 -11.93 5.99 -5.28
C GLU A 31 -13.20 5.14 -5.12
N GLY A 32 -14.37 5.77 -5.32
CA GLY A 32 -15.67 5.08 -5.29
C GLY A 32 -16.21 4.79 -3.88
N ARG A 33 -15.70 5.47 -2.86
CA ARG A 33 -16.21 5.42 -1.47
C ARG A 33 -16.99 6.68 -1.14
N ALA A 34 -18.07 6.53 -0.37
CA ALA A 34 -18.87 7.68 0.03
C ALA A 34 -18.10 8.52 1.04
N SER A 35 -18.09 9.84 0.83
CA SER A 35 -17.58 10.77 1.84
C SER A 35 -18.47 10.75 3.08
N GLN A 36 -17.86 10.80 4.26
CA GLN A 36 -18.56 10.79 5.54
C GLN A 36 -18.36 12.13 6.25
N GLU A 37 -19.43 12.64 6.88
CA GLU A 37 -19.36 13.87 7.69
C GLU A 37 -18.42 13.72 8.89
N THR A 38 -18.31 12.51 9.44
CA THR A 38 -17.36 12.16 10.51
C THR A 38 -16.55 10.94 10.09
N PRO A 39 -15.40 11.13 9.42
CA PRO A 39 -14.58 10.01 8.96
C PRO A 39 -14.01 9.22 10.14
N THR A 40 -14.12 7.90 10.08
CA THR A 40 -13.58 7.00 11.12
C THR A 40 -12.38 6.24 10.58
N VAL A 41 -11.28 6.23 11.35
CA VAL A 41 -10.07 5.46 11.02
C VAL A 41 -9.91 4.33 12.03
N VAL A 42 -9.68 3.11 11.53
CA VAL A 42 -9.45 1.93 12.37
C VAL A 42 -8.04 1.42 12.11
N PHE A 43 -7.21 1.41 13.15
CA PHE A 43 -5.86 0.84 13.08
C PHE A 43 -5.88 -0.61 13.57
N LEU A 44 -5.51 -1.55 12.70
CA LEU A 44 -5.38 -2.96 13.06
C LEU A 44 -3.90 -3.30 13.29
N VAL A 45 -3.54 -3.53 14.55
CA VAL A 45 -2.13 -3.72 14.95
C VAL A 45 -1.93 -5.07 15.64
N GLY A 46 -0.77 -5.67 15.43
CA GLY A 46 -0.20 -6.73 16.27
C GLY A 46 0.77 -7.62 15.51
N GLN A 47 1.15 -8.75 16.10
CA GLN A 47 2.09 -9.69 15.47
C GLN A 47 1.50 -10.44 14.25
N PRO A 48 2.34 -10.88 13.29
CA PRO A 48 1.95 -11.83 12.25
C PRO A 48 1.32 -13.09 12.87
N GLY A 49 0.29 -13.65 12.23
CA GLY A 49 -0.40 -14.85 12.73
C GLY A 49 -1.43 -14.62 13.84
N ALA A 50 -1.55 -13.41 14.42
CA ALA A 50 -2.56 -13.10 15.44
C ALA A 50 -4.00 -12.94 14.91
N GLY A 51 -4.27 -13.34 13.67
CA GLY A 51 -5.63 -13.36 13.12
C GLY A 51 -6.23 -11.99 12.77
N LYS A 52 -5.41 -10.98 12.43
CA LYS A 52 -5.92 -9.63 12.07
C LYS A 52 -6.88 -9.67 10.90
N SER A 53 -6.64 -10.55 9.93
CA SER A 53 -7.51 -10.74 8.76
C SER A 53 -8.97 -11.00 9.19
N ARG A 54 -9.17 -11.80 10.24
CA ARG A 54 -10.51 -12.06 10.82
C ARG A 54 -11.15 -10.78 11.38
N VAL A 55 -10.34 -9.93 12.01
CA VAL A 55 -10.82 -8.64 12.55
C VAL A 55 -11.10 -7.66 11.42
N THR A 56 -10.25 -7.62 10.39
CA THR A 56 -10.46 -6.82 9.18
C THR A 56 -11.79 -7.16 8.53
N GLU A 57 -12.12 -8.44 8.36
CA GLU A 57 -13.40 -8.90 7.80
C GLU A 57 -14.61 -8.40 8.61
N LEU A 58 -14.54 -8.49 9.94
CA LEU A 58 -15.61 -8.04 10.82
C LEU A 58 -15.81 -6.52 10.76
N VAL A 59 -14.71 -5.76 10.77
CA VAL A 59 -14.72 -4.30 10.68
C VAL A 59 -15.23 -3.87 9.29
N ALA A 60 -14.74 -4.51 8.22
CA ALA A 60 -15.18 -4.26 6.85
C ALA A 60 -16.68 -4.47 6.68
N ALA A 61 -17.24 -5.56 7.23
CA ALA A 61 -18.67 -5.83 7.18
C ALA A 61 -19.51 -4.73 7.85
N GLN A 62 -19.01 -4.15 8.95
CA GLN A 62 -19.68 -3.04 9.63
C GLN A 62 -19.59 -1.75 8.82
N ILE A 63 -18.40 -1.38 8.34
CA ILE A 63 -18.17 -0.10 7.66
C ILE A 63 -18.77 -0.09 6.24
N ASN A 64 -18.84 -1.24 5.56
CA ASN A 64 -19.48 -1.34 4.25
C ASN A 64 -20.95 -0.93 4.25
N ARG A 65 -21.65 -1.05 5.39
CA ARG A 65 -23.02 -0.55 5.52
C ARG A 65 -23.13 0.98 5.54
N HIS A 66 -22.01 1.69 5.70
CA HIS A 66 -21.93 3.14 5.86
C HIS A 66 -21.21 3.82 4.68
N GLY A 67 -21.24 3.21 3.49
CA GLY A 67 -20.68 3.81 2.27
C GLY A 67 -19.30 3.28 1.87
N GLY A 68 -18.88 2.16 2.46
CA GLY A 68 -17.62 1.49 2.15
C GLY A 68 -16.44 2.04 2.96
N PHE A 69 -15.27 1.45 2.74
CA PHE A 69 -14.01 1.90 3.33
C PHE A 69 -12.89 1.84 2.30
N VAL A 70 -11.82 2.58 2.60
CA VAL A 70 -10.55 2.50 1.87
C VAL A 70 -9.60 1.64 2.70
N ASP A 71 -9.03 0.61 2.08
CA ASP A 71 -7.99 -0.21 2.71
C ASP A 71 -6.63 0.44 2.45
N VAL A 72 -5.94 0.82 3.52
CA VAL A 72 -4.62 1.45 3.45
C VAL A 72 -3.58 0.44 3.90
N ASP A 73 -3.20 -0.44 2.98
CA ASP A 73 -2.16 -1.44 3.19
C ASP A 73 -1.02 -1.23 2.18
N SER A 74 0.19 -1.06 2.70
CA SER A 74 1.41 -0.93 1.91
C SER A 74 1.68 -2.10 0.98
N ASP A 75 1.16 -3.28 1.30
CA ASP A 75 1.34 -4.48 0.49
C ASP A 75 0.52 -4.42 -0.81
N LEU A 76 -0.61 -3.71 -0.81
CA LEU A 76 -1.45 -3.48 -1.99
C LEU A 76 -0.78 -2.58 -3.03
N TYR A 77 0.20 -1.76 -2.62
CA TYR A 77 0.88 -0.82 -3.52
C TYR A 77 2.09 -1.44 -4.23
N LYS A 78 2.63 -2.56 -3.73
CA LYS A 78 3.84 -3.19 -4.30
C LYS A 78 3.68 -3.54 -5.80
N PRO A 79 2.54 -4.09 -6.27
CA PRO A 79 2.36 -4.45 -7.68
C PRO A 79 2.38 -3.26 -8.65
N TYR A 80 2.17 -2.04 -8.15
CA TYR A 80 2.17 -0.84 -8.97
C TYR A 80 3.58 -0.37 -9.37
N HIS A 81 4.61 -0.90 -8.72
CA HIS A 81 5.99 -0.57 -9.03
C HIS A 81 6.39 -1.11 -10.42
N PRO A 82 7.01 -0.30 -11.31
CA PRO A 82 7.38 -0.75 -12.66
C PRO A 82 8.27 -1.99 -12.67
N ALA A 83 9.21 -2.08 -11.74
CA ALA A 83 10.10 -3.23 -11.60
C ALA A 83 9.51 -4.42 -10.81
N TYR A 84 8.24 -4.36 -10.37
CA TYR A 84 7.68 -5.39 -9.50
C TYR A 84 7.73 -6.79 -10.13
N ALA A 85 7.31 -6.92 -11.39
CA ALA A 85 7.31 -8.21 -12.10
C ALA A 85 8.73 -8.78 -12.29
N GLU A 86 9.69 -7.92 -12.59
CA GLU A 86 11.10 -8.29 -12.74
C GLU A 86 11.71 -8.74 -11.40
N LEU A 87 11.48 -7.97 -10.34
CA LEU A 87 11.96 -8.25 -8.98
C LEU A 87 11.34 -9.53 -8.39
N MET A 88 10.09 -9.82 -8.71
CA MET A 88 9.42 -11.08 -8.32
C MET A 88 9.93 -12.30 -9.09
N ALA A 89 10.48 -12.10 -10.29
CA ALA A 89 11.05 -13.18 -11.10
C ALA A 89 12.50 -13.52 -10.72
N GLN A 90 13.23 -12.56 -10.14
CA GLN A 90 14.66 -12.71 -9.82
C GLN A 90 14.93 -13.36 -8.45
N ASP A 91 14.07 -13.18 -7.43
CA ASP A 91 14.21 -13.89 -6.15
C ASP A 91 12.94 -13.85 -5.26
N ALA A 92 12.85 -14.69 -4.23
CA ALA A 92 11.69 -14.79 -3.30
C ALA A 92 11.80 -13.90 -2.04
N THR A 93 12.92 -13.21 -1.83
CA THR A 93 13.15 -12.31 -0.66
C THR A 93 12.83 -10.83 -0.92
N THR A 94 12.37 -10.52 -2.13
CA THR A 94 12.14 -9.19 -2.73
C THR A 94 10.92 -8.37 -2.25
N PRO A 95 9.94 -8.87 -1.45
CA PRO A 95 8.84 -8.03 -0.95
C PRO A 95 9.27 -6.85 -0.07
N VAL A 96 10.45 -6.95 0.56
CA VAL A 96 11.00 -5.93 1.47
C VAL A 96 11.62 -4.75 0.69
N MET A 97 12.06 -4.98 -0.54
CA MET A 97 12.69 -3.98 -1.40
C MET A 97 11.67 -3.02 -2.00
N CYS A 98 10.56 -3.53 -2.56
CA CYS A 98 9.43 -2.68 -2.97
C CYS A 98 8.85 -1.87 -1.81
N PHE A 99 8.87 -2.42 -0.60
CA PHE A 99 8.39 -1.74 0.61
C PHE A 99 9.24 -0.53 1.00
N GLN A 100 10.56 -0.57 0.80
CA GLN A 100 11.44 0.59 1.07
C GLN A 100 11.23 1.73 0.05
N MET A 101 10.84 1.41 -1.19
CA MET A 101 10.58 2.40 -2.25
C MET A 101 9.28 3.17 -2.05
N ALA A 102 8.22 2.51 -1.57
CA ALA A 102 6.94 3.16 -1.33
C ALA A 102 6.91 4.02 -0.04
N LYS A 103 7.69 3.66 0.99
CA LYS A 103 7.59 4.27 2.33
C LYS A 103 8.20 5.66 2.48
N ARG A 104 9.15 6.07 1.62
CA ARG A 104 9.79 7.40 1.74
C ARG A 104 9.09 8.51 0.97
N THR A 105 8.21 8.20 0.02
CA THR A 105 7.55 9.22 -0.80
C THR A 105 6.19 9.64 -0.23
N ILE A 106 5.45 8.72 0.41
CA ILE A 106 4.17 9.06 1.07
C ILE A 106 4.34 10.03 2.26
N ASN A 107 5.52 10.06 2.91
CA ASN A 107 5.83 11.03 3.96
C ASN A 107 6.27 12.41 3.44
N SER A 108 6.38 12.60 2.11
CA SER A 108 6.79 13.86 1.48
C SER A 108 5.60 14.70 0.98
N ALA A 109 4.37 14.17 1.02
CA ALA A 109 3.16 14.88 0.62
C ALA A 109 2.56 15.65 1.82
N ARG A 110 3.38 16.49 2.46
CA ARG A 110 2.96 17.40 3.52
C ARG A 110 2.97 18.84 3.03
#